data_AF-A0AAP9KRT4-F1
#
_entry.id   AF-A0AAP9KRT4-F1
#
_cell.length_a   1.000
_cell.length_b   1.000
_cell.length_c   1.000
_cell.angle_alpha   90.00
_cell.angle_beta   90.00
_cell.angle_gamma   90.00
#
_symmetry.space_group_name_H-M   'P 1'
#
loop_
_entity.id
_entity.type
_entity.pdbx_description
1 polymer ?
#
loop_
_entity_poly.entity_id
_entity_poly.type
_entity_poly.pdbx_seq_one_letter_code
_entity_poly.pdbx_strand_id
1 'polypeptide(L)'
;MSVVTCSRSSHASVVFSATNNNASKLRSLTFVANTADAQYSGARITRQRSYSSPAQISGSLPESQASGGKDFIVIDIPDQETERPAVQSSHLLSNIGNVAARSLASVAVSTGVREVVRRVVLPAVAPATLSALAVGCGTVSLVMQGGALAWDCYQGRQTTQNVCARVGSILLAGGSMVGLVCSGGLSLAAAPLISAVVVYVPIRDFIQYFLPLRDNVTSEADFRAILSAAAAYAVNQTAVSLGMIKFADVLEPQLGPIAANIAAVTSLNFLGETAEELITRHIKAWYAGEPDLRIDLHPRCAEEVTWQSVCDTFTDPVAGRASLFTAGFANSFAIPGGDLAASGAVGLTLGVGFPLFTYSADHLPPSTPALSNRREITTIDIDYLSGEIL
;
A
#
# COMPACT_ATOMS: atom_id res chain seq x y z
N MET A 1 -3.59 38.68 26.13
CA MET A 1 -4.06 38.20 24.81
C MET A 1 -2.83 38.02 23.95
N SER A 2 -2.39 36.79 23.74
CA SER A 2 -1.14 36.48 23.03
C SER A 2 -1.49 35.88 21.67
N VAL A 3 -1.04 36.52 20.59
CA VAL A 3 -1.26 36.05 19.22
C VAL A 3 -0.08 35.16 18.85
N VAL A 4 -0.36 33.91 18.48
CA VAL A 4 0.62 32.98 17.89
C VAL A 4 0.47 33.06 16.38
N THR A 5 1.48 33.55 15.69
CA THR A 5 1.59 33.49 14.22
C THR A 5 2.59 32.41 13.84
N CYS A 6 2.14 31.45 13.04
CA CYS A 6 2.99 30.39 12.47
C CYS A 6 3.24 30.72 10.99
N SER A 7 4.50 30.88 10.60
CA SER A 7 4.90 31.00 9.19
C SER A 7 5.70 29.75 8.81
N ARG A 8 5.31 29.06 7.73
CA ARG A 8 6.04 27.93 7.17
C ARG A 8 7.12 28.45 6.21
N SER A 9 8.39 28.27 6.57
CA SER A 9 9.48 28.18 5.59
C SER A 9 10.03 26.75 5.59
N SER A 10 10.62 26.34 4.46
CA SER A 10 11.04 24.99 4.11
C SER A 10 12.26 24.44 4.87
N HIS A 11 12.52 24.93 6.08
CA HIS A 11 13.48 24.37 7.03
C HIS A 11 12.80 24.35 8.40
N ALA A 12 12.72 23.18 9.04
CA ALA A 12 12.07 23.05 10.34
C ALA A 12 12.95 23.69 11.45
N SER A 13 12.83 25.00 11.62
CA SER A 13 13.25 25.72 12.81
C SER A 13 12.01 26.20 13.55
N VAL A 14 11.76 25.67 14.74
CA VAL A 14 10.68 26.16 15.60
C VAL A 14 11.24 27.31 16.43
N VAL A 15 10.98 28.54 16.00
CA VAL A 15 11.38 29.76 16.71
C VAL A 15 10.26 30.20 17.63
N PHE A 16 10.45 30.05 18.95
CA PHE A 16 9.54 30.64 19.94
C PHE A 16 10.06 32.02 20.36
N SER A 17 9.30 33.07 20.10
CA SER A 17 9.59 34.43 20.56
C SER A 17 8.64 34.79 21.69
N ALA A 18 9.16 34.89 22.92
CA ALA A 18 8.42 35.46 24.04
C ALA A 18 8.78 36.96 24.17
N THR A 19 7.85 37.85 23.88
CA THR A 19 7.95 39.26 24.25
C THR A 19 7.34 39.44 25.63
N ASN A 20 8.16 39.67 26.66
CA ASN A 20 7.64 40.14 27.94
C ASN A 20 8.56 41.20 28.57
N ASN A 21 8.00 42.38 28.81
CA ASN A 21 8.69 43.61 29.21
C ASN A 21 8.90 43.75 30.73
N ASN A 22 8.92 42.66 31.52
CA ASN A 22 9.21 42.74 32.95
C ASN A 22 9.92 41.49 33.46
N ALA A 23 11.25 41.57 33.57
CA ALA A 23 12.16 40.48 33.86
C ALA A 23 12.25 40.05 35.35
N SER A 24 11.18 40.14 36.14
CA SER A 24 11.24 39.80 37.58
C SER A 24 10.15 38.87 38.11
N LYS A 25 9.24 38.36 37.26
CA LYS A 25 8.25 37.35 37.66
C LYS A 25 8.01 36.30 36.57
N LEU A 26 8.99 35.43 36.38
CA LEU A 26 8.81 34.12 35.73
C LEU A 26 9.39 33.06 36.67
N ARG A 27 8.65 32.77 37.76
CA ARG A 27 8.91 31.59 38.59
C ARG A 27 7.97 30.49 38.11
N SER A 28 8.56 29.45 37.52
CA SER A 28 7.91 28.23 37.05
C SER A 28 7.17 28.34 35.70
N LEU A 29 7.82 27.89 34.63
CA LEU A 29 7.17 27.30 33.47
C LEU A 29 7.13 25.79 33.73
N THR A 30 5.95 25.27 34.07
CA THR A 30 5.74 23.82 34.18
C THR A 30 5.43 23.30 32.79
N PHE A 31 6.36 22.57 32.19
CA PHE A 31 6.12 21.82 30.98
C PHE A 31 5.28 20.58 31.32
N VAL A 32 4.02 20.58 30.90
CA VAL A 32 3.27 19.32 30.78
C VAL A 32 3.52 18.83 29.36
N ALA A 33 4.63 18.12 29.18
CA ALA A 33 4.81 17.31 27.99
C ALA A 33 3.85 16.12 28.10
N ASN A 34 3.01 15.94 27.09
CA ASN A 34 2.17 14.77 26.99
C ASN A 34 3.11 13.55 26.92
N THR A 35 3.06 12.66 27.91
CA THR A 35 4.03 11.58 28.12
C THR A 35 4.01 10.49 27.02
N ALA A 36 3.25 10.69 25.95
CA ALA A 36 3.25 9.82 24.78
C ALA A 36 4.44 10.08 23.82
N ASP A 37 5.00 11.30 23.79
CA ASP A 37 6.05 11.66 22.82
C ASP A 37 7.49 11.64 23.39
N ALA A 38 7.66 11.33 24.68
CA ALA A 38 8.96 11.40 25.35
C ALA A 38 9.76 10.08 25.34
N GLN A 39 9.25 9.01 24.72
CA GLN A 39 9.95 7.72 24.65
C GLN A 39 10.73 7.46 23.36
N TYR A 40 10.66 8.35 22.35
CA TYR A 40 11.31 8.15 21.05
C TYR A 40 12.54 9.02 20.77
N SER A 41 13.00 9.80 21.75
CA SER A 41 14.29 10.46 21.66
C SER A 41 15.15 9.90 22.79
N GLY A 42 16.29 9.31 22.46
CA GLY A 42 17.35 8.94 23.41
C GLY A 42 17.97 10.16 24.13
N ALA A 43 17.18 11.19 24.43
CA ALA A 43 17.54 12.35 25.21
C ALA A 43 17.85 11.92 26.64
N ARG A 44 19.13 11.65 26.89
CA ARG A 44 19.66 11.52 28.24
C ARG A 44 19.63 12.90 28.89
N ILE A 45 18.55 13.21 29.62
CA ILE A 45 18.49 14.40 30.48
C ILE A 45 19.48 14.17 31.64
N THR A 46 20.74 14.58 31.44
CA THR A 46 21.73 14.57 32.51
C THR A 46 21.50 15.81 33.36
N ARG A 47 20.90 15.61 34.54
CA ARG A 47 20.69 16.67 35.53
C ARG A 47 22.04 17.08 36.14
N GLN A 48 22.77 18.00 35.51
CA GLN A 48 23.90 18.65 36.18
C GLN A 48 23.37 19.71 37.14
N ARG A 49 23.25 19.35 38.42
CA ARG A 49 23.35 20.33 39.51
C ARG A 49 24.83 20.52 39.79
N SER A 50 25.37 21.70 39.49
CA SER A 50 26.57 22.18 40.16
C SER A 50 26.44 23.64 40.53
N TYR A 51 26.75 23.88 41.80
CA TYR A 51 26.85 25.15 42.48
C TYR A 51 27.95 26.03 41.87
N SER A 52 27.72 27.36 41.92
CA SER A 52 28.67 28.48 42.03
C SER A 52 30.08 28.41 41.39
N SER A 53 30.38 29.47 40.64
CA SER A 53 31.69 30.05 40.23
C SER A 53 32.30 29.67 38.86
N PRO A 54 33.03 30.61 38.22
CA PRO A 54 33.07 30.78 36.77
C PRO A 54 34.20 29.99 36.12
N ALA A 55 33.87 29.26 35.06
CA ALA A 55 34.85 28.74 34.12
C ALA A 55 34.54 29.35 32.75
N GLN A 56 35.46 30.20 32.29
CA GLN A 56 35.53 30.73 30.93
C GLN A 56 35.54 29.56 29.94
N ILE A 57 34.64 29.58 28.97
CA ILE A 57 34.81 28.85 27.71
C ILE A 57 34.98 29.91 26.63
N SER A 58 36.23 30.08 26.20
CA SER A 58 36.60 30.85 25.01
C SER A 58 36.13 30.11 23.77
N GLY A 59 35.21 30.73 23.04
CA GLY A 59 34.84 30.36 21.67
C GLY A 59 34.44 31.63 20.94
N SER A 60 35.30 32.10 20.04
CA SER A 60 35.10 33.33 19.26
C SER A 60 33.96 33.14 18.24
N LEU A 61 32.88 33.90 18.40
CA LEU A 61 31.90 34.14 17.34
C LEU A 61 32.54 35.06 16.27
N PRO A 62 32.30 34.83 14.97
CA PRO A 62 32.57 35.86 13.97
C PRO A 62 31.67 37.07 14.25
N GLU A 63 32.29 38.23 14.48
CA GLU A 63 31.64 39.53 14.62
C GLU A 63 30.90 39.91 13.34
N SER A 64 29.59 39.68 13.30
CA SER A 64 28.67 40.42 12.45
C SER A 64 27.23 40.05 12.84
N GLN A 65 26.70 40.83 13.79
CA GLN A 65 25.28 41.15 14.05
C GLN A 65 25.01 41.27 15.55
N ALA A 66 25.63 42.27 16.17
CA ALA A 66 25.13 42.83 17.42
C ALA A 66 24.16 43.98 17.08
N SER A 67 22.86 43.68 17.03
CA SER A 67 21.81 44.68 17.27
C SER A 67 20.48 43.99 17.57
N GLY A 68 20.05 44.07 18.84
CA GLY A 68 18.77 43.54 19.32
C GLY A 68 18.94 42.25 20.12
N GLY A 69 19.13 42.39 21.44
CA GLY A 69 19.23 41.27 22.36
C GLY A 69 17.99 40.38 22.33
N LYS A 70 18.15 39.19 21.75
CA LYS A 70 17.32 38.03 22.00
C LYS A 70 18.28 36.93 22.43
N ASP A 71 18.13 36.43 23.63
CA ASP A 71 18.78 35.18 24.02
C ASP A 71 18.18 34.08 23.13
N PHE A 72 18.99 33.50 22.25
CA PHE A 72 18.61 32.34 21.47
C PHE A 72 19.48 31.15 21.91
N ILE A 73 18.84 30.02 22.12
CA ILE A 73 19.52 28.75 22.33
C ILE A 73 19.69 28.13 20.95
N VAL A 74 20.93 28.07 20.47
CA VAL A 74 21.27 27.27 19.29
C VAL A 74 21.43 25.84 19.78
N ILE A 75 20.51 24.95 19.38
CA ILE A 75 20.69 23.51 19.50
C ILE A 75 21.31 23.07 18.18
N ASP A 76 22.63 22.90 18.15
CA ASP A 76 23.26 22.14 17.08
C ASP A 76 22.81 20.69 17.23
N ILE A 77 21.93 20.26 16.34
CA ILE A 77 21.66 18.85 16.13
C ILE A 77 22.85 18.37 15.29
N PRO A 78 23.79 17.58 15.83
CA PRO A 78 24.82 17.00 14.99
C PRO A 78 24.11 16.21 13.90
N ASP A 79 24.56 16.35 12.65
CA ASP A 79 24.20 15.44 11.57
C ASP A 79 24.64 14.04 12.01
N GLN A 80 23.80 13.34 12.74
CA GLN A 80 23.89 11.90 12.87
C GLN A 80 23.57 11.39 11.47
N GLU A 81 24.63 11.07 10.71
CA GLU A 81 24.57 9.99 9.75
C GLU A 81 23.85 8.84 10.46
N THR A 82 22.56 8.72 10.16
CA THR A 82 21.70 7.75 10.82
C THR A 82 22.17 6.43 10.27
N GLU A 83 23.07 5.77 11.01
CA GLU A 83 23.42 4.38 10.78
C GLU A 83 22.09 3.63 10.71
N ARG A 84 21.69 3.27 9.49
CA ARG A 84 20.42 2.58 9.27
C ARG A 84 20.48 1.32 10.12
N PRO A 85 19.56 1.12 11.07
CA PRO A 85 19.62 -0.04 11.93
C PRO A 85 19.57 -1.29 11.05
N ALA A 86 20.47 -2.23 11.32
CA ALA A 86 20.59 -3.46 10.58
C ALA A 86 19.24 -4.20 10.58
N VAL A 87 18.82 -4.70 9.42
CA VAL A 87 17.66 -5.58 9.28
C VAL A 87 17.84 -6.75 10.24
N GLN A 88 16.96 -6.88 11.23
CA GLN A 88 17.00 -8.02 12.14
C GLN A 88 16.63 -9.28 11.34
N SER A 89 17.61 -10.18 11.19
CA SER A 89 17.49 -11.41 10.38
C SER A 89 16.34 -12.32 10.85
N SER A 90 15.93 -12.22 12.12
CA SER A 90 14.76 -12.89 12.68
C SER A 90 13.45 -12.46 12.02
N HIS A 91 13.27 -11.17 11.74
CA HIS A 91 12.05 -10.66 11.09
C HIS A 91 12.03 -10.99 9.61
N LEU A 92 13.19 -11.01 8.93
CA LEU A 92 13.25 -11.40 7.52
C LEU A 92 12.70 -12.82 7.28
N LEU A 93 13.13 -13.80 8.09
CA LEU A 93 12.64 -15.18 7.97
C LEU A 93 11.15 -15.30 8.31
N SER A 94 10.69 -14.60 9.35
CA SER A 94 9.28 -14.55 9.72
C SER A 94 8.42 -13.95 8.59
N ASN A 95 8.87 -12.84 8.01
CA ASN A 95 8.22 -12.17 6.89
C ASN A 95 8.10 -13.08 5.68
N ILE A 96 9.20 -13.74 5.30
CA ILE A 96 9.20 -14.72 4.20
C ILE A 96 8.21 -15.84 4.51
N GLY A 97 8.24 -16.40 5.72
CA GLY A 97 7.34 -17.47 6.13
C GLY A 97 5.87 -17.08 6.07
N ASN A 98 5.51 -15.91 6.58
CA ASN A 98 4.14 -15.40 6.61
C ASN A 98 3.61 -15.10 5.19
N VAL A 99 4.42 -14.43 4.37
CA VAL A 99 4.06 -14.16 2.97
C VAL A 99 3.93 -15.46 2.19
N ALA A 100 4.89 -16.39 2.34
CA ALA A 100 4.87 -17.68 1.66
C ALA A 100 3.66 -18.52 2.08
N ALA A 101 3.32 -18.58 3.36
CA ALA A 101 2.14 -19.30 3.84
C ALA A 101 0.85 -18.74 3.22
N ARG A 102 0.69 -17.41 3.19
CA ARG A 102 -0.47 -16.77 2.56
C ARG A 102 -0.50 -16.99 1.05
N SER A 103 0.63 -16.87 0.37
CA SER A 103 0.73 -17.05 -1.09
C SER A 103 0.54 -18.51 -1.50
N LEU A 104 0.98 -19.47 -0.69
CA LEU A 104 0.70 -20.88 -0.91
C LEU A 104 -0.81 -21.15 -0.82
N ALA A 105 -1.46 -20.67 0.24
CA ALA A 105 -2.89 -20.85 0.42
C ALA A 105 -3.71 -20.14 -0.67
N SER A 106 -3.42 -18.87 -0.95
CA SER A 106 -4.24 -18.05 -1.85
C SER A 106 -3.86 -18.21 -3.32
N VAL A 107 -2.57 -18.20 -3.67
CA VAL A 107 -2.10 -18.16 -5.06
C VAL A 107 -1.84 -19.54 -5.63
N ALA A 108 -1.20 -20.45 -4.89
CA ALA A 108 -0.93 -21.78 -5.43
C ALA A 108 -2.24 -22.56 -5.66
N VAL A 109 -3.14 -22.55 -4.66
CA VAL A 109 -4.44 -23.22 -4.77
C VAL A 109 -5.28 -22.63 -5.91
N SER A 110 -5.47 -21.30 -5.94
CA SER A 110 -6.26 -20.66 -7.00
C SER A 110 -5.65 -20.88 -8.38
N THR A 111 -4.31 -20.86 -8.51
CA THR A 111 -3.63 -21.13 -9.78
C THR A 111 -3.84 -22.58 -10.23
N GLY A 112 -3.66 -23.54 -9.34
CA GLY A 112 -3.85 -24.95 -9.66
C GLY A 112 -5.27 -25.22 -10.15
N VAL A 113 -6.27 -24.72 -9.42
CA VAL A 113 -7.69 -24.85 -9.82
C VAL A 113 -7.96 -24.14 -11.15
N ARG A 114 -7.42 -22.92 -11.35
CA ARG A 114 -7.51 -22.19 -12.62
C ARG A 114 -7.00 -23.03 -13.79
N GLU A 115 -5.80 -23.59 -13.68
CA GLU A 115 -5.17 -24.35 -14.76
C GLU A 115 -5.91 -25.67 -15.03
N VAL A 116 -6.45 -26.33 -14.00
CA VAL A 116 -7.32 -27.50 -14.17
C VAL A 116 -8.58 -27.11 -14.95
N VAL A 117 -9.27 -26.04 -14.56
CA VAL A 117 -10.46 -25.57 -15.29
C VAL A 117 -10.09 -25.22 -16.74
N ARG A 118 -9.00 -24.48 -16.94
CA ARG A 118 -8.55 -24.04 -18.27
C ARG A 118 -8.23 -25.20 -19.21
N ARG A 119 -7.52 -26.23 -18.71
CA ARG A 119 -6.97 -27.31 -19.55
C ARG A 119 -7.82 -28.58 -19.59
N VAL A 120 -8.72 -28.76 -18.63
CA VAL A 120 -9.54 -29.99 -18.52
C VAL A 120 -11.02 -29.70 -18.73
N VAL A 121 -11.54 -28.62 -18.16
CA VAL A 121 -12.99 -28.33 -18.18
C VAL A 121 -13.39 -27.51 -19.41
N LEU A 122 -12.75 -26.36 -19.62
CA LEU A 122 -13.10 -25.43 -20.69
C LEU A 122 -12.93 -25.98 -22.12
N PRO A 123 -12.01 -26.92 -22.42
CA PRO A 123 -11.93 -27.52 -23.76
C PRO A 123 -13.18 -28.31 -24.18
N ALA A 124 -14.03 -28.72 -23.23
CA ALA A 124 -15.31 -29.38 -23.54
C ALA A 124 -16.42 -28.39 -23.96
N VAL A 125 -16.18 -27.08 -23.84
CA VAL A 125 -17.16 -26.04 -24.18
C VAL A 125 -17.02 -25.65 -25.65
N ALA A 126 -18.16 -25.46 -26.34
CA ALA A 126 -18.16 -25.05 -27.75
C ALA A 126 -17.40 -23.72 -27.96
N PRO A 127 -16.60 -23.58 -29.04
CA PRO A 127 -15.76 -22.39 -29.27
C PRO A 127 -16.53 -21.07 -29.29
N ALA A 128 -17.73 -21.05 -29.90
CA ALA A 128 -18.58 -19.86 -29.93
C ALA A 128 -19.02 -19.42 -28.52
N THR A 129 -19.35 -20.39 -27.67
CA THR A 129 -19.70 -20.16 -26.27
C THR A 129 -18.50 -19.64 -25.47
N LEU A 130 -17.30 -20.20 -25.67
CA LEU A 130 -16.08 -19.72 -25.03
C LEU A 130 -15.77 -18.27 -25.40
N SER A 131 -15.87 -17.89 -26.67
CA SER A 131 -15.64 -16.50 -27.10
C SER A 131 -16.66 -15.55 -26.48
N ALA A 132 -17.95 -15.92 -26.43
CA ALA A 132 -18.98 -15.10 -25.80
C ALA A 132 -18.74 -14.94 -24.28
N LEU A 133 -18.36 -16.02 -23.59
CA LEU A 133 -18.01 -15.98 -22.17
C LEU A 133 -16.76 -15.13 -21.91
N ALA A 134 -15.76 -15.19 -22.79
CA ALA A 134 -14.55 -14.39 -22.69
C ALA A 134 -14.84 -12.88 -22.81
N VAL A 135 -15.70 -12.49 -23.77
CA VAL A 135 -16.20 -11.11 -23.87
C VAL A 135 -16.94 -10.72 -22.58
N GLY A 136 -17.82 -11.59 -22.09
CA GLY A 136 -18.53 -11.39 -20.83
C GLY A 136 -17.59 -11.17 -19.64
N CYS A 137 -16.50 -11.94 -19.54
CA CYS A 137 -15.48 -11.75 -18.49
C CYS A 137 -14.81 -10.38 -18.58
N GLY A 138 -14.48 -9.94 -19.80
CA GLY A 138 -13.96 -8.59 -20.02
C GLY A 138 -14.94 -7.51 -19.58
N THR A 139 -16.23 -7.66 -19.92
CA THR A 139 -17.29 -6.74 -19.50
C THR A 139 -17.49 -6.73 -17.98
N VAL A 140 -17.45 -7.88 -17.32
CA VAL A 140 -17.58 -8.00 -15.86
C VAL A 140 -16.53 -7.16 -15.16
N SER A 141 -15.26 -7.18 -15.60
CA SER A 141 -14.21 -6.34 -15.01
C SER A 141 -14.54 -4.83 -15.08
N LEU A 142 -15.16 -4.38 -16.19
CA LEU A 142 -15.58 -2.98 -16.34
C LEU A 142 -16.75 -2.63 -15.42
N VAL A 143 -17.74 -3.52 -15.34
CA VAL A 143 -18.90 -3.36 -14.46
C VAL A 143 -18.47 -3.34 -12.99
N MET A 144 -17.52 -4.18 -12.59
CA MET A 144 -17.00 -4.20 -11.22
C MET A 144 -16.30 -2.88 -10.87
N GLN A 145 -15.46 -2.35 -11.76
CA GLN A 145 -14.80 -1.06 -11.52
C GLN A 145 -15.79 0.12 -11.52
N GLY A 146 -16.80 0.09 -12.39
CA GLY A 146 -17.88 1.09 -12.38
C GLY A 146 -18.75 1.01 -11.11
N GLY A 147 -19.07 -0.21 -10.67
CA GLY A 147 -19.79 -0.46 -9.42
C GLY A 147 -19.00 -0.02 -8.19
N ALA A 148 -17.70 -0.24 -8.18
CA ALA A 148 -16.81 0.21 -7.13
C ALA A 148 -16.71 1.74 -7.07
N LEU A 149 -16.63 2.41 -8.23
CA LEU A 149 -16.70 3.88 -8.28
C LEU A 149 -18.03 4.40 -7.74
N ALA A 150 -19.15 3.77 -8.13
CA ALA A 150 -20.47 4.14 -7.62
C ALA A 150 -20.59 3.93 -6.10
N TRP A 151 -19.98 2.86 -5.57
CA TRP A 151 -19.89 2.59 -4.14
C TRP A 151 -19.10 3.66 -3.40
N ASP A 152 -17.96 4.10 -3.96
CA ASP A 152 -17.15 5.16 -3.36
C ASP A 152 -17.85 6.50 -3.34
N CYS A 153 -18.61 6.81 -4.41
CA CYS A 153 -19.48 7.98 -4.45
C CYS A 153 -20.59 7.88 -3.39
N TYR A 154 -21.24 6.73 -3.27
CA TYR A 154 -22.31 6.49 -2.30
C TYR A 154 -21.82 6.67 -0.85
N GLN A 155 -20.61 6.18 -0.56
CA GLN A 155 -19.99 6.29 0.77
C GLN A 155 -19.31 7.65 1.02
N GLY A 156 -19.19 8.52 0.00
CA GLY A 156 -18.50 9.80 0.11
C GLY A 156 -17.00 9.67 0.40
N ARG A 157 -16.35 8.56 0.01
CA ARG A 157 -14.94 8.23 0.31
C ARG A 157 -13.96 8.51 -0.83
N GLN A 158 -14.48 9.04 -1.93
CA GLN A 158 -13.74 9.29 -3.17
C GLN A 158 -12.60 10.31 -3.00
N THR A 159 -11.40 9.93 -3.44
CA THR A 159 -10.27 10.84 -3.68
C THR A 159 -10.09 11.04 -5.19
N THR A 160 -9.44 12.13 -5.61
CA THR A 160 -9.09 12.33 -7.03
C THR A 160 -8.23 11.18 -7.56
N GLN A 161 -7.34 10.65 -6.73
CA GLN A 161 -6.45 9.55 -7.10
C GLN A 161 -7.23 8.24 -7.31
N ASN A 162 -8.14 7.90 -6.39
CA ASN A 162 -9.03 6.74 -6.53
C ASN A 162 -9.87 6.84 -7.81
N VAL A 163 -10.54 7.97 -8.06
CA VAL A 163 -11.37 8.14 -9.26
C VAL A 163 -10.55 7.96 -10.54
N CYS A 164 -9.39 8.62 -10.62
CA CYS A 164 -8.47 8.46 -11.75
C CYS A 164 -7.99 7.02 -11.92
N ALA A 165 -7.72 6.32 -10.81
CA ALA A 165 -7.25 4.95 -10.82
C ALA A 165 -8.32 3.96 -11.28
N ARG A 166 -9.58 4.15 -10.85
CA ARG A 166 -10.73 3.33 -11.31
C ARG A 166 -11.03 3.56 -12.78
N VAL A 167 -11.06 4.83 -13.23
CA VAL A 167 -11.22 5.16 -14.66
C VAL A 167 -10.07 4.61 -15.49
N GLY A 168 -8.82 4.76 -15.01
CA GLY A 168 -7.65 4.18 -15.66
C GLY A 168 -7.74 2.66 -15.78
N SER A 169 -8.26 1.97 -14.76
CA SER A 169 -8.45 0.52 -14.77
C SER A 169 -9.53 0.07 -15.77
N ILE A 170 -10.62 0.85 -15.90
CA ILE A 170 -11.64 0.64 -16.93
C ILE A 170 -11.04 0.80 -18.33
N LEU A 171 -10.25 1.86 -18.55
CA LEU A 171 -9.60 2.12 -19.83
C LEU A 171 -8.55 1.04 -20.16
N LEU A 172 -7.78 0.59 -19.16
CA LEU A 172 -6.77 -0.45 -19.33
C LEU A 172 -7.42 -1.78 -19.72
N ALA A 173 -8.38 -2.26 -18.93
CA ALA A 173 -9.08 -3.52 -19.23
C ALA A 173 -9.89 -3.44 -20.54
N GLY A 174 -10.63 -2.35 -20.75
CA GLY A 174 -11.46 -2.16 -21.93
C GLY A 174 -10.62 -2.01 -23.20
N GLY A 175 -9.57 -1.18 -23.16
CA GLY A 175 -8.65 -0.97 -24.27
C GLY A 175 -7.93 -2.26 -24.66
N SER A 176 -7.45 -3.03 -23.68
CA SER A 176 -6.83 -4.33 -23.93
C SER A 176 -7.80 -5.35 -24.55
N MET A 177 -9.06 -5.40 -24.08
CA MET A 177 -10.08 -6.27 -24.69
C MET A 177 -10.41 -5.88 -26.13
N VAL A 178 -10.52 -4.58 -26.42
CA VAL A 178 -10.69 -4.10 -27.80
C VAL A 178 -9.49 -4.51 -28.65
N GLY A 179 -8.26 -4.33 -28.14
CA GLY A 179 -7.03 -4.77 -28.81
C GLY A 179 -7.03 -6.27 -29.13
N LEU A 180 -7.43 -7.10 -28.17
CA LEU A 180 -7.55 -8.55 -28.33
C LEU A 180 -8.57 -8.96 -29.41
N VAL A 181 -9.71 -8.27 -29.47
CA VAL A 181 -10.73 -8.54 -30.51
C VAL A 181 -10.20 -8.11 -31.87
N CYS A 182 -9.62 -6.91 -31.97
CA CYS A 182 -9.08 -6.37 -33.22
C CYS A 182 -7.90 -7.17 -33.76
N SER A 183 -7.09 -7.79 -32.89
CA SER A 183 -6.00 -8.68 -33.31
C SER A 183 -6.46 -10.07 -33.74
N GLY A 184 -7.73 -10.43 -33.48
CA GLY A 184 -8.25 -11.78 -33.68
C GLY A 184 -7.81 -12.80 -32.63
N GLY A 185 -7.16 -12.37 -31.54
CA GLY A 185 -6.62 -13.26 -30.49
C GLY A 185 -7.65 -13.84 -29.54
N LEU A 186 -8.92 -13.44 -29.62
CA LEU A 186 -9.97 -13.80 -28.67
C LEU A 186 -10.15 -15.32 -28.51
N SER A 187 -10.09 -16.09 -29.59
CA SER A 187 -10.28 -17.55 -29.54
C SER A 187 -9.19 -18.26 -28.74
N LEU A 188 -7.95 -17.75 -28.80
CA LEU A 188 -6.80 -18.28 -28.06
C LEU A 188 -6.82 -17.83 -26.59
N ALA A 189 -7.28 -16.61 -26.34
CA ALA A 189 -7.34 -16.01 -25.02
C ALA A 189 -8.56 -16.47 -24.19
N ALA A 190 -9.60 -17.03 -24.82
CA ALA A 190 -10.89 -17.25 -24.17
C ALA A 190 -10.81 -18.12 -22.90
N ALA A 191 -10.28 -19.34 -23.01
CA ALA A 191 -10.15 -20.22 -21.86
C ALA A 191 -9.20 -19.66 -20.77
N PRO A 192 -8.01 -19.13 -21.10
CA PRO A 192 -7.17 -18.41 -20.14
C PRO A 192 -7.90 -17.28 -19.40
N LEU A 193 -8.58 -16.40 -20.14
CA LEU A 193 -9.28 -15.24 -19.59
C LEU A 193 -10.42 -15.65 -18.66
N ILE A 194 -11.27 -16.60 -19.08
CA ILE A 194 -12.39 -17.10 -18.25
C ILE A 194 -11.85 -17.70 -16.96
N SER A 195 -10.86 -18.58 -17.05
CA SER A 195 -10.30 -19.22 -15.87
C SER A 195 -9.64 -18.20 -14.92
N ALA A 196 -8.98 -17.17 -15.45
CA ALA A 196 -8.39 -16.12 -14.64
C ALA A 196 -9.45 -15.30 -13.89
N VAL A 197 -10.47 -14.79 -14.60
CA VAL A 197 -11.45 -13.87 -14.02
C VAL A 197 -12.48 -14.60 -13.16
N VAL A 198 -12.95 -15.79 -13.56
CA VAL A 198 -14.08 -16.47 -12.91
C VAL A 198 -13.63 -17.47 -11.85
N VAL A 199 -12.40 -17.99 -11.94
CA VAL A 199 -11.91 -19.02 -11.01
C VAL A 199 -10.81 -18.46 -10.13
N TYR A 200 -9.74 -17.94 -10.73
CA TYR A 200 -8.57 -17.53 -9.97
C TYR A 200 -8.85 -16.34 -9.06
N VAL A 201 -9.38 -15.24 -9.59
CA VAL A 201 -9.61 -14.01 -8.84
C VAL A 201 -10.52 -14.26 -7.63
N PRO A 202 -11.73 -14.87 -7.76
CA PRO A 202 -12.61 -15.08 -6.63
C PRO A 202 -12.02 -16.00 -5.56
N ILE A 203 -11.36 -17.12 -5.95
CA ILE A 203 -10.75 -18.04 -4.97
C ILE A 203 -9.60 -17.34 -4.25
N ARG A 204 -8.72 -16.66 -4.99
CA ARG A 204 -7.57 -15.95 -4.40
C ARG A 204 -8.04 -14.90 -3.40
N ASP A 205 -8.97 -14.04 -3.81
CA ASP A 205 -9.43 -12.92 -2.98
C ASP A 205 -10.27 -13.38 -1.80
N PHE A 206 -11.05 -14.47 -1.96
CA PHE A 206 -11.74 -15.09 -0.84
C PHE A 206 -10.75 -15.59 0.23
N ILE A 207 -9.66 -16.26 -0.18
CA ILE A 207 -8.65 -16.75 0.76
C ILE A 207 -7.90 -15.56 1.39
N GLN A 208 -7.53 -14.55 0.61
CA GLN A 208 -6.84 -13.35 1.12
C GLN A 208 -7.73 -12.49 2.02
N TYR A 209 -9.05 -12.53 1.83
CA TYR A 209 -10.00 -11.89 2.73
C TYR A 209 -9.92 -12.49 4.13
N PHE A 210 -9.91 -13.83 4.24
CA PHE A 210 -9.81 -14.52 5.52
C PHE A 210 -8.39 -14.64 6.07
N LEU A 211 -7.37 -14.50 5.22
CA LEU A 211 -5.96 -14.55 5.59
C LEU A 211 -5.23 -13.27 5.13
N PRO A 212 -5.58 -12.09 5.67
CA PRO A 212 -4.90 -10.85 5.33
C PRO A 212 -3.46 -10.84 5.85
N LEU A 213 -2.55 -10.26 5.06
CA LEU A 213 -1.22 -9.88 5.51
C LEU A 213 -1.27 -8.43 6.01
N ARG A 214 -0.83 -8.23 7.25
CA ARG A 214 -0.68 -6.92 7.88
C ARG A 214 0.80 -6.59 7.96
N ASP A 215 1.11 -5.31 7.91
CA ASP A 215 2.44 -4.84 8.25
C ASP A 215 2.37 -3.59 9.14
N ASN A 216 3.50 -3.25 9.74
CA ASN A 216 3.68 -2.09 10.60
C ASN A 216 3.92 -0.79 9.81
N VAL A 217 3.83 -0.80 8.49
CA VAL A 217 4.11 0.37 7.66
C VAL A 217 2.82 1.11 7.37
N THR A 218 2.48 2.07 8.22
CA THR A 218 1.35 2.98 8.02
C THR A 218 1.82 4.22 7.27
N SER A 219 2.22 4.06 6.00
CA SER A 219 2.54 5.21 5.14
C SER A 219 1.33 5.54 4.27
N GLU A 220 1.01 6.83 4.17
CA GLU A 220 0.23 7.37 3.05
C GLU A 220 0.88 6.93 1.73
N ALA A 221 0.06 6.87 0.67
CA ALA A 221 0.48 6.42 -0.65
C ALA A 221 1.63 7.31 -1.21
N ASP A 222 2.89 6.91 -1.01
CA ASP A 222 4.05 7.59 -1.60
C ASP A 222 4.18 7.20 -3.08
N PHE A 223 4.02 8.20 -3.96
CA PHE A 223 4.15 8.04 -5.40
C PHE A 223 5.48 7.41 -5.83
N ARG A 224 6.60 7.76 -5.15
CA ARG A 224 7.92 7.19 -5.46
C ARG A 224 7.97 5.71 -5.10
N ALA A 225 7.48 5.36 -3.92
CA ALA A 225 7.40 3.96 -3.49
C ALA A 225 6.53 3.15 -4.45
N ILE A 226 5.38 3.69 -4.86
CA ILE A 226 4.45 3.03 -5.79
C ILE A 226 5.07 2.86 -7.17
N LEU A 227 5.77 3.88 -7.69
CA LEU A 227 6.44 3.79 -8.98
C LEU A 227 7.59 2.76 -8.98
N SER A 228 8.39 2.74 -7.91
CA SER A 228 9.45 1.74 -7.73
C SER A 228 8.88 0.32 -7.60
N ALA A 229 7.79 0.15 -6.83
CA ALA A 229 7.10 -1.13 -6.71
C ALA A 229 6.47 -1.56 -8.04
N ALA A 230 5.89 -0.64 -8.81
CA ALA A 230 5.35 -0.91 -10.13
C ALA A 230 6.42 -1.41 -11.12
N ALA A 231 7.60 -0.80 -11.11
CA ALA A 231 8.73 -1.24 -11.94
C ALA A 231 9.21 -2.63 -11.53
N ALA A 232 9.37 -2.88 -10.23
CA ALA A 232 9.74 -4.20 -9.71
C ALA A 232 8.69 -5.27 -10.05
N TYR A 233 7.41 -4.92 -9.93
CA TYR A 233 6.30 -5.78 -10.29
C TYR A 233 6.32 -6.13 -11.79
N ALA A 234 6.55 -5.16 -12.68
CA ALA A 234 6.65 -5.40 -14.11
C ALA A 234 7.76 -6.40 -14.47
N VAL A 235 8.93 -6.24 -13.86
CA VAL A 235 10.07 -7.14 -14.07
C VAL A 235 9.77 -8.54 -13.53
N ASN A 236 9.24 -8.62 -12.30
CA ASN A 236 8.87 -9.88 -11.68
C ASN A 236 7.84 -10.64 -12.54
N GLN A 237 6.77 -9.96 -12.98
CA GLN A 237 5.72 -10.58 -13.78
C GLN A 237 6.21 -11.03 -15.16
N THR A 238 7.13 -10.28 -15.79
CA THR A 238 7.79 -10.71 -17.03
C THR A 238 8.59 -11.99 -16.81
N ALA A 239 9.42 -12.02 -15.75
CA ALA A 239 10.27 -13.15 -15.43
C ALA A 239 9.47 -14.39 -15.05
N VAL A 240 8.42 -14.22 -14.24
CA VAL A 240 7.49 -15.28 -13.83
C VAL A 240 6.78 -15.85 -15.03
N SER A 241 6.20 -15.00 -15.89
CA SER A 241 5.52 -15.44 -17.13
C SER A 241 6.44 -16.25 -18.04
N LEU A 242 7.65 -15.75 -18.30
CA LEU A 242 8.62 -16.46 -19.13
C LEU A 242 9.07 -17.77 -18.48
N GLY A 243 9.31 -17.73 -17.16
CA GLY A 243 9.68 -18.89 -16.37
C GLY A 243 8.63 -20.00 -16.43
N MET A 244 7.34 -19.66 -16.40
CA MET A 244 6.25 -20.65 -16.49
C MET A 244 6.30 -21.46 -17.76
N ILE A 245 6.60 -20.80 -18.87
CA ILE A 245 6.71 -21.44 -20.18
C ILE A 245 7.90 -22.40 -20.15
N LYS A 246 9.10 -21.90 -19.83
CA LYS A 246 10.33 -22.71 -19.86
C LYS A 246 10.33 -23.83 -18.82
N PHE A 247 9.74 -23.60 -17.65
CA PHE A 247 9.67 -24.62 -16.62
C PHE A 247 8.65 -25.71 -16.96
N ALA A 248 7.55 -25.37 -17.65
CA ALA A 248 6.64 -26.38 -18.18
C ALA A 248 7.34 -27.27 -19.21
N ASP A 249 8.12 -26.68 -20.13
CA ASP A 249 8.89 -27.42 -21.15
C ASP A 249 9.86 -28.43 -20.51
N VAL A 250 10.49 -28.07 -19.39
CA VAL A 250 11.42 -28.95 -18.65
C VAL A 250 10.69 -30.10 -17.94
N LEU A 251 9.48 -29.85 -17.43
CA LEU A 251 8.69 -30.84 -16.70
C LEU A 251 7.87 -31.77 -17.62
N GLU A 252 7.58 -31.34 -18.85
CA GLU A 252 6.73 -32.06 -19.81
C GLU A 252 7.18 -33.51 -20.06
N PRO A 253 8.48 -33.83 -20.25
CA PRO A 253 8.93 -35.20 -20.46
C PRO A 253 8.63 -36.16 -19.30
N GLN A 254 8.43 -35.63 -18.09
CA GLN A 254 8.25 -36.43 -16.88
C GLN A 254 6.78 -36.53 -16.45
N LEU A 255 6.01 -35.44 -16.62
CA LEU A 255 4.65 -35.32 -16.10
C LEU A 255 3.57 -35.30 -17.19
N GLY A 256 3.97 -35.17 -18.46
CA GLY A 256 3.07 -34.87 -19.57
C GLY A 256 2.63 -33.40 -19.60
N PRO A 257 2.08 -32.94 -20.73
CA PRO A 257 1.90 -31.51 -21.02
C PRO A 257 0.92 -30.80 -20.07
N ILE A 258 -0.13 -31.49 -19.62
CA ILE A 258 -1.14 -30.89 -18.74
C ILE A 258 -0.59 -30.73 -17.33
N ALA A 259 -0.06 -31.80 -16.73
CA ALA A 259 0.43 -31.78 -15.35
C ALA A 259 1.70 -30.93 -15.21
N ALA A 260 2.60 -30.98 -16.20
CA ALA A 260 3.79 -30.11 -16.25
C ALA A 260 3.41 -28.63 -16.22
N ASN A 261 2.41 -28.23 -17.01
CA ASN A 261 1.99 -26.84 -17.02
C ASN A 261 1.31 -26.42 -15.71
N ILE A 262 0.41 -27.26 -15.16
CA ILE A 262 -0.22 -26.97 -13.86
C ILE A 262 0.87 -26.80 -12.79
N ALA A 263 1.84 -27.70 -12.73
CA ALA A 263 2.93 -27.65 -11.76
C ALA A 263 3.80 -26.40 -11.95
N ALA A 264 4.21 -26.09 -13.18
CA ALA A 264 5.08 -24.97 -13.49
C ALA A 264 4.40 -23.62 -13.19
N VAL A 265 3.17 -23.44 -13.68
CA VAL A 265 2.39 -22.22 -13.51
C VAL A 265 2.05 -21.99 -12.04
N THR A 266 1.66 -23.05 -11.32
CA THR A 266 1.37 -22.96 -9.88
C THR A 266 2.59 -22.57 -9.06
N SER A 267 3.72 -23.25 -9.30
CA SER A 267 4.95 -23.02 -8.54
C SER A 267 5.52 -21.63 -8.77
N LEU A 268 5.57 -21.18 -10.03
CA LEU A 268 6.14 -19.87 -10.35
C LEU A 268 5.20 -18.72 -10.01
N ASN A 269 3.87 -18.90 -10.07
CA ASN A 269 2.94 -17.91 -9.52
C ASN A 269 3.13 -17.76 -8.00
N PHE A 270 3.26 -18.88 -7.28
CA PHE A 270 3.49 -18.86 -5.84
C PHE A 270 4.80 -18.13 -5.49
N LEU A 271 5.90 -18.46 -6.16
CA LEU A 271 7.19 -17.82 -5.93
C LEU A 271 7.16 -16.34 -6.34
N GLY A 272 6.56 -16.04 -7.49
CA GLY A 272 6.42 -14.68 -8.01
C GLY A 272 5.62 -13.77 -7.08
N GLU A 273 4.49 -14.24 -6.57
CA GLU A 273 3.69 -13.51 -5.58
C GLU A 273 4.46 -13.31 -4.26
N THR A 274 5.17 -14.34 -3.80
CA THR A 274 5.94 -14.26 -2.56
C THR A 274 7.05 -13.22 -2.68
N ALA A 275 7.77 -13.22 -3.81
CA ALA A 275 8.80 -12.24 -4.11
C ALA A 275 8.20 -10.82 -4.24
N GLU A 276 7.08 -10.66 -4.95
CA GLU A 276 6.42 -9.37 -5.09
C GLU A 276 6.01 -8.78 -3.73
N GLU A 277 5.25 -9.52 -2.91
CA GLU A 277 4.74 -9.01 -1.64
C GLU A 277 5.88 -8.55 -0.73
N LEU A 278 6.98 -9.32 -0.71
CA LEU A 278 8.19 -8.94 0.00
C LEU A 278 8.80 -7.67 -0.59
N ILE A 279 9.08 -7.63 -1.90
CA ILE A 279 9.72 -6.47 -2.55
C ILE A 279 8.88 -5.20 -2.36
N THR A 280 7.59 -5.27 -2.64
CA THR A 280 6.66 -4.14 -2.53
C THR A 280 6.60 -3.60 -1.10
N ARG A 281 6.48 -4.47 -0.09
CA ARG A 281 6.43 -4.03 1.31
C ARG A 281 7.77 -3.48 1.78
N HIS A 282 8.90 -4.06 1.36
CA HIS A 282 10.21 -3.51 1.69
C HIS A 282 10.46 -2.16 1.01
N ILE A 283 10.02 -1.96 -0.24
CA ILE A 283 10.07 -0.66 -0.90
C ILE A 283 9.24 0.35 -0.11
N LYS A 284 7.99 0.01 0.26
CA LYS A 284 7.16 0.92 1.08
C LYS A 284 7.80 1.25 2.42
N ALA A 285 8.30 0.24 3.13
CA ALA A 285 8.99 0.39 4.40
C ALA A 285 10.21 1.32 4.29
N TRP A 286 11.00 1.15 3.21
CA TRP A 286 12.16 1.98 2.91
C TRP A 286 11.81 3.45 2.74
N TYR A 287 10.76 3.75 1.95
CA TYR A 287 10.31 5.13 1.72
C TYR A 287 9.63 5.72 2.95
N ALA A 288 8.99 4.90 3.78
CA ALA A 288 8.39 5.30 5.04
C ALA A 288 9.43 5.57 6.16
N GLY A 289 10.71 5.22 5.94
CA GLY A 289 11.73 5.33 6.99
C GLY A 289 11.58 4.27 8.08
N GLU A 290 10.92 3.15 7.79
CA GLU A 290 10.66 2.04 8.72
C GLU A 290 11.52 0.81 8.36
N PRO A 291 12.78 0.75 8.82
CA PRO A 291 13.71 -0.33 8.44
C PRO A 291 13.36 -1.68 9.09
N ASP A 292 12.58 -1.70 10.18
CA ASP A 292 12.15 -2.92 10.87
C ASP A 292 10.76 -3.38 10.38
N LEU A 293 10.67 -3.74 9.09
CA LEU A 293 9.43 -4.27 8.52
C LEU A 293 9.02 -5.57 9.21
N ARG A 294 7.80 -5.61 9.72
CA ARG A 294 7.17 -6.81 10.29
C ARG A 294 5.90 -7.10 9.51
N ILE A 295 5.83 -8.30 8.96
CA ILE A 295 4.67 -8.77 8.21
C ILE A 295 4.05 -9.90 9.01
N ASP A 296 2.78 -9.73 9.36
CA ASP A 296 2.03 -10.73 10.10
C ASP A 296 0.89 -11.31 9.27
N LEU A 297 0.73 -12.63 9.36
CA LEU A 297 -0.39 -13.35 8.80
C LEU A 297 -1.39 -13.68 9.92
N HIS A 298 -2.57 -13.07 9.84
CA HIS A 298 -3.61 -13.27 10.85
C HIS A 298 -4.91 -13.76 10.20
N PRO A 299 -5.51 -14.85 10.69
CA PRO A 299 -6.89 -15.16 10.34
C PRO A 299 -7.81 -14.00 10.71
N ARG A 300 -8.67 -13.57 9.78
CA ARG A 300 -9.63 -12.51 10.01
C ARG A 300 -10.60 -12.92 11.13
N CYS A 301 -10.71 -12.09 12.16
CA CYS A 301 -11.62 -12.31 13.27
C CYS A 301 -13.08 -12.05 12.84
N ALA A 302 -14.05 -12.69 13.50
CA ALA A 302 -15.47 -12.54 13.19
C ALA A 302 -15.95 -11.07 13.26
N GLU A 303 -15.38 -10.27 14.17
CA GLU A 303 -15.69 -8.85 14.33
C GLU A 303 -15.26 -7.99 13.12
N GLU A 304 -14.28 -8.46 12.35
CA GLU A 304 -13.79 -7.80 11.14
C GLU A 304 -14.58 -8.20 9.88
N VAL A 305 -15.50 -9.16 10.01
CA VAL A 305 -16.40 -9.62 8.95
C VAL A 305 -17.68 -8.81 9.04
N THR A 306 -17.69 -7.67 8.37
CA THR A 306 -18.84 -6.76 8.28
C THR A 306 -19.29 -6.65 6.83
N TRP A 307 -20.53 -6.21 6.62
CA TRP A 307 -21.00 -5.95 5.25
C TRP A 307 -20.10 -4.96 4.51
N GLN A 308 -19.60 -3.96 5.24
CA GLN A 308 -18.65 -2.99 4.70
C GLN A 308 -17.34 -3.66 4.27
N SER A 309 -16.74 -4.51 5.10
CA SER A 309 -15.48 -5.17 4.75
C SER A 309 -15.63 -6.16 3.59
N VAL A 310 -16.78 -6.81 3.47
CA VAL A 310 -17.11 -7.64 2.31
C VAL A 310 -17.25 -6.78 1.05
N CYS A 311 -18.03 -5.69 1.10
CA CYS A 311 -18.17 -4.78 -0.03
C CYS A 311 -16.82 -4.21 -0.47
N ASP A 312 -16.02 -3.69 0.47
CA ASP A 312 -14.70 -3.13 0.17
C ASP A 312 -13.76 -4.18 -0.45
N THR A 313 -13.87 -5.45 -0.05
CA THR A 313 -13.14 -6.54 -0.70
C THR A 313 -13.59 -6.74 -2.16
N PHE A 314 -14.88 -6.68 -2.44
CA PHE A 314 -15.37 -6.80 -3.82
C PHE A 314 -15.01 -5.58 -4.67
N THR A 315 -15.08 -4.38 -4.11
CA THR A 315 -14.86 -3.13 -4.84
C THR A 315 -13.40 -2.77 -5.02
N ASP A 316 -12.50 -3.27 -4.18
CA ASP A 316 -11.08 -2.92 -4.23
C ASP A 316 -10.24 -4.07 -4.79
N PRO A 317 -9.86 -5.11 -4.01
CA PRO A 317 -8.98 -6.15 -4.53
C PRO A 317 -9.64 -6.95 -5.66
N VAL A 318 -10.92 -7.33 -5.57
CA VAL A 318 -11.55 -8.16 -6.62
C VAL A 318 -11.72 -7.39 -7.93
N ALA A 319 -12.31 -6.19 -7.88
CA ALA A 319 -12.49 -5.36 -9.08
C ALA A 319 -11.14 -4.96 -9.71
N GLY A 320 -10.19 -4.53 -8.87
CA GLY A 320 -8.85 -4.18 -9.29
C GLY A 320 -8.14 -5.36 -9.96
N ARG A 321 -8.10 -6.52 -9.29
CA ARG A 321 -7.41 -7.70 -9.79
C ARG A 321 -8.10 -8.29 -11.02
N ALA A 322 -9.42 -8.32 -11.09
CA ALA A 322 -10.15 -8.71 -12.30
C ALA A 322 -9.79 -7.81 -13.49
N SER A 323 -9.63 -6.50 -13.30
CA SER A 323 -9.21 -5.60 -14.38
C SER A 323 -7.76 -5.84 -14.84
N LEU A 324 -6.84 -6.07 -13.89
CA LEU A 324 -5.43 -6.39 -14.18
C LEU A 324 -5.29 -7.71 -14.94
N PHE A 325 -5.98 -8.76 -14.51
CA PHE A 325 -5.95 -10.07 -15.15
C PHE A 325 -6.57 -10.00 -16.54
N THR A 326 -7.71 -9.32 -16.70
CA THR A 326 -8.31 -9.09 -18.02
C THR A 326 -7.34 -8.39 -18.96
N ALA A 327 -6.73 -7.28 -18.53
CA ALA A 327 -5.79 -6.56 -19.37
C ALA A 327 -4.53 -7.37 -19.70
N GLY A 328 -3.93 -8.03 -18.71
CA GLY A 328 -2.70 -8.81 -18.87
C GLY A 328 -2.88 -9.98 -19.84
N PHE A 329 -3.95 -10.76 -19.66
CA PHE A 329 -4.27 -11.83 -20.59
C PHE A 329 -4.60 -11.28 -21.98
N ALA A 330 -5.48 -10.27 -22.08
CA ALA A 330 -5.85 -9.71 -23.38
C ALA A 330 -4.64 -9.19 -24.16
N ASN A 331 -3.72 -8.44 -23.53
CA ASN A 331 -2.52 -7.95 -24.21
C ASN A 331 -1.54 -9.08 -24.57
N SER A 332 -1.38 -10.10 -23.72
CA SER A 332 -0.48 -11.23 -24.01
C SER A 332 -0.87 -12.02 -25.26
N PHE A 333 -2.17 -12.08 -25.56
CA PHE A 333 -2.73 -12.75 -26.74
C PHE A 333 -3.01 -11.78 -27.91
N ALA A 334 -2.95 -10.47 -27.68
CA ALA A 334 -3.09 -9.46 -28.72
C ALA A 334 -1.79 -9.18 -29.49
N ILE A 335 -0.64 -9.35 -28.83
CA ILE A 335 0.67 -8.98 -29.39
C ILE A 335 1.34 -10.19 -30.04
N PRO A 336 1.62 -10.15 -31.36
CA PRO A 336 2.45 -11.15 -32.02
C PRO A 336 3.93 -10.95 -31.65
N GLY A 337 4.64 -12.02 -31.29
CA GLY A 337 6.08 -11.92 -30.98
C GLY A 337 6.69 -13.05 -30.14
N GLY A 338 5.95 -14.13 -29.90
CA GLY A 338 6.42 -15.28 -29.12
C GLY A 338 6.47 -15.04 -27.61
N ASP A 339 7.04 -16.00 -26.88
CA ASP A 339 7.02 -16.06 -25.41
C ASP A 339 7.53 -14.80 -24.72
N LEU A 340 8.62 -14.21 -25.25
CA LEU A 340 9.24 -13.03 -24.66
C LEU A 340 8.37 -11.78 -24.84
N ALA A 341 7.81 -11.57 -26.03
CA ALA A 341 6.93 -10.43 -26.30
C ALA A 341 5.63 -10.54 -25.48
N ALA A 342 5.03 -11.74 -25.42
CA ALA A 342 3.84 -11.98 -24.61
C ALA A 342 4.11 -11.77 -23.11
N SER A 343 5.24 -12.27 -22.59
CA SER A 343 5.63 -12.09 -21.19
C SER A 343 5.94 -10.64 -20.86
N GLY A 344 6.62 -9.92 -21.77
CA GLY A 344 6.86 -8.48 -21.63
C GLY A 344 5.57 -7.67 -21.67
N ALA A 345 4.59 -8.08 -22.49
CA ALA A 345 3.26 -7.46 -22.52
C ALA A 345 2.53 -7.62 -21.18
N VAL A 346 2.58 -8.83 -20.58
CA VAL A 346 2.04 -9.08 -19.24
C VAL A 346 2.72 -8.18 -18.22
N GLY A 347 4.06 -8.18 -18.18
CA GLY A 347 4.82 -7.36 -17.24
C GLY A 347 4.54 -5.87 -17.36
N LEU A 348 4.53 -5.32 -18.58
CA LEU A 348 4.24 -3.91 -18.81
C LEU A 348 2.81 -3.55 -18.40
N THR A 349 1.84 -4.38 -18.78
CA THR A 349 0.42 -4.15 -18.43
C THR A 349 0.21 -4.16 -16.93
N LEU A 350 0.81 -5.13 -16.25
CA LEU A 350 0.72 -5.28 -14.80
C LEU A 350 1.50 -4.17 -14.08
N GLY A 351 2.64 -3.73 -14.61
CA GLY A 351 3.40 -2.58 -14.12
C GLY A 351 2.61 -1.27 -14.20
N VAL A 352 2.00 -0.97 -15.36
CA VAL A 352 1.12 0.19 -15.54
C VAL A 352 -0.14 0.09 -14.66
N GLY A 353 -0.65 -1.12 -14.49
CA GLY A 353 -1.83 -1.40 -13.68
C GLY A 353 -1.58 -1.33 -12.17
N PHE A 354 -0.36 -1.55 -11.69
CA PHE A 354 -0.04 -1.59 -10.27
C PHE A 354 -0.35 -0.27 -9.52
N PRO A 355 0.03 0.91 -10.04
CA PRO A 355 -0.40 2.18 -9.46
C PRO A 355 -1.93 2.31 -9.46
N LEU A 356 -2.61 1.90 -10.53
CA LEU A 356 -4.08 1.96 -10.61
C LEU A 356 -4.73 1.06 -9.55
N PHE A 357 -4.21 -0.14 -9.35
CA PHE A 357 -4.67 -1.04 -8.30
C PHE A 357 -4.45 -0.42 -6.91
N THR A 358 -3.26 0.12 -6.65
CA THR A 358 -2.93 0.70 -5.35
C THR A 358 -3.79 1.93 -5.01
N TYR A 359 -3.90 2.87 -5.95
CA TYR A 359 -4.70 4.09 -5.74
C TYR A 359 -6.20 3.84 -5.78
N SER A 360 -6.68 2.75 -6.39
CA SER A 360 -8.11 2.41 -6.33
C SER A 360 -8.59 2.05 -4.92
N ALA A 361 -7.67 1.67 -4.02
CA ALA A 361 -7.96 1.42 -2.61
C ALA A 361 -7.68 2.64 -1.71
N ASP A 362 -7.26 3.77 -2.29
CA ASP A 362 -6.92 4.99 -1.54
C ASP A 362 -8.19 5.80 -1.24
N HIS A 363 -8.75 5.58 -0.06
CA HIS A 363 -10.00 6.17 0.39
C HIS A 363 -9.74 7.28 1.41
N LEU A 364 -10.59 8.31 1.39
CA LEU A 364 -10.70 9.19 2.54
C LEU A 364 -11.12 8.37 3.77
N PRO A 365 -10.56 8.66 4.97
CA PRO A 365 -11.06 8.05 6.18
C PRO A 365 -12.57 8.33 6.27
N PRO A 366 -13.37 7.34 6.71
CA PRO A 366 -14.82 7.50 6.75
C PRO A 366 -15.14 8.77 7.52
N SER A 367 -15.80 9.72 6.85
CA SER A 367 -16.32 10.89 7.55
C SER A 367 -17.30 10.34 8.59
N THR A 368 -16.98 10.53 9.88
CA THR A 368 -17.96 10.34 10.94
C THR A 368 -19.22 11.07 10.46
N PRO A 369 -20.38 10.41 10.32
CA PRO A 369 -21.57 11.08 9.84
C PRO A 369 -21.73 12.31 10.72
N ALA A 370 -21.69 13.49 10.09
CA ALA A 370 -21.96 14.72 10.80
C ALA A 370 -23.33 14.52 11.44
N LEU A 371 -23.35 14.34 12.76
CA LEU A 371 -24.54 14.54 13.57
C LEU A 371 -24.87 16.03 13.43
N SER A 372 -25.48 16.40 12.31
CA SER A 372 -26.13 17.69 12.11
C SER A 372 -27.33 17.72 13.05
N ASN A 373 -27.06 18.02 14.33
CA ASN A 373 -27.96 18.52 15.38
C ASN A 373 -27.48 18.20 16.80
N ARG A 374 -26.17 18.28 17.09
CA ARG A 374 -25.75 18.59 18.46
C ARG A 374 -25.28 20.03 18.51
N ARG A 375 -26.14 20.92 19.02
CA ARG A 375 -25.71 22.24 19.49
C ARG A 375 -24.51 22.03 20.42
N GLU A 376 -23.36 22.53 20.01
CA GLU A 376 -22.26 22.82 20.90
C GLU A 376 -22.79 23.72 22.02
N ILE A 377 -22.98 23.17 23.22
CA ILE A 377 -23.04 23.96 24.43
C ILE A 377 -21.58 24.21 24.81
N THR A 378 -21.00 25.26 24.23
CA THR A 378 -19.67 25.74 24.58
C THR A 378 -19.82 26.82 25.65
N THR A 379 -20.06 26.41 26.89
CA THR A 379 -19.74 27.23 28.06
C THR A 379 -19.62 26.31 29.27
N ILE A 380 -18.38 26.01 29.67
CA ILE A 380 -18.10 25.56 31.04
C ILE A 380 -17.60 26.83 31.74
N ASP A 381 -18.52 27.55 32.40
CA ASP A 381 -18.15 28.53 33.40
C ASP A 381 -17.61 27.77 34.61
N ILE A 382 -16.32 27.96 34.90
CA ILE A 382 -15.72 27.51 36.15
C ILE A 382 -15.88 28.66 37.14
N ASP A 383 -16.97 28.62 37.91
CA ASP A 383 -17.14 29.50 39.06
C ASP A 383 -16.08 29.16 40.11
N TYR A 384 -15.23 30.15 40.41
CA TYR A 384 -14.35 30.15 41.57
C TYR A 384 -15.22 30.20 42.84
N LEU A 385 -15.43 29.06 43.49
CA LEU A 385 -15.90 29.04 44.87
C LEU A 385 -14.76 29.48 45.81
N SER A 386 -14.74 30.78 46.10
CA SER A 386 -14.10 31.32 47.30
C SER A 386 -14.84 30.80 48.53
N GLY A 387 -14.37 29.69 49.09
CA GLY A 387 -14.78 29.24 50.42
C GLY A 387 -14.00 30.01 51.49
N GLU A 388 -14.62 31.04 52.05
CA GLU A 388 -14.34 31.43 53.44
C GLU A 388 -14.72 30.25 54.34
N ILE A 389 -13.78 29.78 55.15
CA ILE A 389 -14.07 28.94 56.32
C ILE A 389 -13.68 29.77 57.54
N LEU A 390 -14.69 30.02 58.36
CA LEU A 390 -14.65 30.52 59.74
C LEU A 390 -13.73 29.68 60.64
#